data_AF-A0A7V4UWP1-F1
#
_entry.id   AF-A0A7V4UWP1-F1
#
_cell.length_a   1.000
_cell.length_b   1.000
_cell.length_c   1.000
_cell.angle_alpha   90.00
_cell.angle_beta   90.00
_cell.angle_gamma   90.00
#
_symmetry.space_group_name_H-M   'P 1'
#
loop_
_entity.id
_entity.type
_entity.pdbx_description
1 polymer ?
#
loop_
_entity_poly.entity_id
_entity_poly.type
_entity_poly.pdbx_seq_one_letter_code
_entity_poly.pdbx_strand_id
1 'polypeptide(L)'
;MKTEFSTRTSSPLLVFLCIMNLFLCLSPMQVLGAAPFAGMGYCSVPPSGGSGVKANLLLMIDNSASMYDPAYADPSTFCVDDGYDTKNTRGYPGYFEEEITYAYDFTGEKFAPSSVKLPFGCNVIDKDYLCVSMSIDRKVVKFMGSGRFLNWLSMSKLDIEKQVLTGGKFISTQDGSSGMLLPETRGCQGRRYLKMVSEAPQLTFAVRGP
;
A
#
# COMPACT_ATOMS: atom_id res chain seq x y z
N MET A 1 1.52 67.43 -58.44
CA MET A 1 0.99 66.06 -58.62
C MET A 1 0.46 65.62 -57.27
N LYS A 2 -0.84 65.88 -57.01
CA LYS A 2 -1.53 65.57 -55.75
C LYS A 2 -2.26 64.25 -55.94
N THR A 3 -1.92 63.24 -55.15
CA THR A 3 -2.65 61.97 -55.08
C THR A 3 -3.64 62.03 -53.93
N GLU A 4 -4.93 61.86 -54.26
CA GLU A 4 -6.03 61.77 -53.31
C GLU A 4 -5.95 60.45 -52.52
N PHE A 5 -6.02 60.52 -51.19
CA PHE A 5 -6.25 59.36 -50.34
C PHE A 5 -7.71 59.40 -49.87
N SER A 6 -8.54 58.66 -50.58
CA SER A 6 -9.97 58.48 -50.31
C SER A 6 -10.19 57.83 -48.95
N THR A 7 -10.62 58.60 -47.96
CA THR A 7 -11.16 58.12 -46.69
C THR A 7 -12.48 57.38 -46.92
N ARG A 8 -12.44 56.03 -46.95
CA ARG A 8 -13.66 55.22 -46.85
C ARG A 8 -14.14 55.25 -45.39
N THR A 9 -15.27 55.92 -45.18
CA THR A 9 -16.06 55.85 -43.94
C THR A 9 -16.48 54.41 -43.70
N SER A 10 -15.89 53.75 -42.71
CA SER A 10 -16.36 52.44 -42.23
C SER A 10 -17.74 52.62 -41.60
N SER A 11 -18.70 51.85 -42.10
CA SER A 11 -20.08 51.85 -41.60
C SER A 11 -20.10 51.52 -40.10
N PRO A 12 -20.85 52.27 -39.26
CA PRO A 12 -20.93 52.01 -37.82
C PRO A 12 -21.46 50.60 -37.51
N LEU A 13 -22.17 49.98 -38.45
CA LEU A 13 -22.65 48.60 -38.36
C LEU A 13 -21.49 47.58 -38.32
N LEU A 14 -20.41 47.85 -39.06
CA LEU A 14 -19.28 46.93 -39.19
C LEU A 14 -18.37 46.99 -37.96
N VAL A 15 -18.23 48.18 -37.36
CA VAL A 15 -17.56 48.36 -36.06
C VAL A 15 -18.37 47.72 -34.94
N PHE A 16 -19.71 47.85 -34.96
CA PHE A 16 -20.57 47.21 -33.96
C PHE A 16 -20.55 45.68 -34.04
N LEU A 17 -20.52 45.10 -35.25
CA LEU A 17 -20.35 43.67 -35.48
C LEU A 17 -18.98 43.16 -35.01
N CYS A 18 -17.90 43.94 -35.19
CA CYS A 18 -16.59 43.59 -34.66
C CYS A 18 -16.53 43.63 -33.13
N ILE A 19 -17.17 44.61 -32.48
CA ILE A 19 -17.20 44.72 -31.01
C ILE A 19 -18.06 43.62 -30.38
N MET A 20 -19.19 43.23 -31.01
CA MET A 20 -20.00 42.08 -30.58
C MET A 20 -19.25 40.75 -30.72
N ASN A 21 -18.49 40.55 -31.80
CA ASN A 21 -17.64 39.36 -31.95
C ASN A 21 -16.47 39.35 -30.94
N LEU A 22 -15.90 40.51 -30.62
CA LEU A 22 -14.85 40.60 -29.60
C LEU A 22 -15.40 40.29 -28.19
N PHE A 23 -16.65 40.67 -27.88
CA PHE A 23 -17.32 40.29 -26.63
C PHE A 23 -17.71 38.80 -26.57
N LEU A 24 -18.07 38.17 -27.71
CA LEU A 24 -18.34 36.73 -27.80
C LEU A 24 -17.06 35.86 -27.67
N CYS A 25 -15.88 36.42 -27.93
CA CYS A 25 -14.59 35.73 -27.71
C CYS A 25 -14.03 35.88 -26.28
N LEU A 26 -14.63 36.73 -25.43
CA LEU A 26 -14.20 37.00 -24.05
C LEU A 26 -15.09 36.35 -22.97
N SER A 27 -16.14 35.61 -23.36
CA SER A 27 -16.79 34.68 -22.45
C SER A 27 -15.91 33.44 -22.27
N PRO A 28 -15.57 33.01 -21.03
CA PRO A 28 -14.90 31.73 -20.85
C PRO A 28 -15.80 30.65 -21.44
N MET A 29 -15.24 29.92 -22.40
CA MET A 29 -15.77 28.67 -22.90
C MET A 29 -16.09 27.81 -21.66
N GLN A 30 -17.37 27.68 -21.33
CA GLN A 30 -17.85 26.65 -20.42
C GLN A 30 -17.65 25.34 -21.17
N VAL A 31 -16.42 24.83 -21.11
CA VAL A 31 -16.16 23.42 -21.32
C VAL A 31 -17.09 22.71 -20.36
N LEU A 32 -17.86 21.78 -20.89
CA LEU A 32 -18.55 20.75 -20.13
C LEU A 32 -17.48 19.83 -19.52
N GLY A 33 -16.67 20.38 -18.63
CA GLY A 33 -15.76 19.69 -17.75
C GLY A 33 -16.50 19.58 -16.44
N ALA A 34 -16.81 18.35 -16.03
CA ALA A 34 -17.38 18.08 -14.73
C ALA A 34 -16.59 18.87 -13.68
N ALA A 35 -17.26 19.80 -13.00
CA ALA A 35 -16.71 20.36 -11.79
C ALA A 35 -16.42 19.17 -10.85
N PRO A 36 -15.20 19.04 -10.29
CA PRO A 36 -15.06 18.18 -9.14
C PRO A 36 -15.98 18.77 -8.08
N PHE A 37 -17.00 18.00 -7.71
CA PHE A 37 -17.93 18.36 -6.65
C PHE A 37 -17.10 18.61 -5.38
N ALA A 38 -17.03 19.88 -4.97
CA ALA A 38 -16.36 20.28 -3.75
C ALA A 38 -17.14 19.69 -2.57
N GLY A 39 -16.60 18.63 -1.96
CA GLY A 39 -17.21 17.97 -0.81
C GLY A 39 -17.42 16.46 -0.93
N MET A 40 -16.63 15.73 -1.72
CA MET A 40 -16.60 14.26 -1.66
C MET A 40 -15.92 13.79 -0.37
N GLY A 41 -16.62 13.95 0.76
CA GLY A 41 -16.45 13.04 1.88
C GLY A 41 -16.70 11.61 1.40
N TYR A 42 -16.03 10.65 2.04
CA TYR A 42 -16.06 9.21 1.77
C TYR A 42 -17.47 8.59 1.75
N CYS A 43 -18.29 8.91 0.75
CA CYS A 43 -19.64 8.37 0.53
C CYS A 43 -19.92 8.30 -0.99
N SER A 44 -19.08 7.58 -1.74
CA SER A 44 -19.49 7.07 -3.05
C SER A 44 -20.52 5.96 -2.82
N VAL A 45 -21.80 6.32 -2.74
CA VAL A 45 -22.88 5.33 -2.81
C VAL A 45 -22.92 4.84 -4.26
N PRO A 46 -22.69 3.54 -4.54
CA PRO A 46 -22.68 3.03 -5.90
C PRO A 46 -24.05 3.26 -6.57
N PRO A 47 -24.10 3.49 -7.90
CA PRO A 47 -25.32 3.78 -8.64
C PRO A 47 -26.17 2.51 -8.86
N SER A 48 -26.59 1.91 -7.76
CA SER A 48 -27.58 0.83 -7.68
C SER A 48 -28.49 1.03 -6.46
N GLY A 49 -28.90 2.27 -6.20
CA GLY A 49 -29.86 2.64 -5.15
C GLY A 49 -31.32 2.67 -5.63
N GLY A 50 -31.64 2.02 -6.75
CA GLY A 50 -33.02 1.89 -7.23
C GLY A 50 -33.77 0.82 -6.44
N SER A 51 -34.69 1.25 -5.57
CA SER A 51 -35.64 0.44 -4.78
C SER A 51 -35.06 -0.45 -3.66
N GLY A 52 -34.79 0.17 -2.51
CA GLY A 52 -35.54 -0.06 -1.26
C GLY A 52 -35.54 -1.43 -0.57
N VAL A 53 -34.95 -2.49 -1.11
CA VAL A 53 -34.86 -3.78 -0.39
C VAL A 53 -33.56 -3.83 0.39
N LYS A 54 -33.65 -3.90 1.73
CA LYS A 54 -32.50 -4.10 2.60
C LYS A 54 -31.90 -5.48 2.28
N ALA A 55 -30.64 -5.50 1.84
CA ALA A 55 -29.93 -6.76 1.66
C ALA A 55 -29.76 -7.48 3.00
N ASN A 56 -30.12 -8.76 3.05
CA ASN A 56 -29.76 -9.65 4.14
C ASN A 56 -28.45 -10.33 3.76
N LEU A 57 -27.35 -9.88 4.36
CA LEU A 57 -26.03 -10.45 4.13
C LEU A 57 -25.73 -11.47 5.22
N LEU A 58 -25.40 -12.70 4.81
CA LEU A 58 -24.80 -13.71 5.67
C LEU A 58 -23.37 -13.95 5.19
N LEU A 59 -22.39 -13.53 5.98
CA LEU A 59 -20.99 -13.84 5.75
C LEU A 59 -20.63 -15.08 6.57
N MET A 60 -20.18 -16.13 5.90
CA MET A 60 -19.67 -17.34 6.53
C MET A 60 -18.19 -17.48 6.18
N ILE A 61 -17.36 -17.60 7.21
CA ILE A 61 -15.90 -17.63 7.12
C ILE A 61 -15.42 -19.03 7.44
N ASP A 62 -14.43 -19.52 6.70
CA ASP A 62 -13.79 -20.81 6.97
C ASP A 62 -12.99 -20.76 8.29
N ASN A 63 -13.13 -21.80 9.12
CA ASN A 63 -12.42 -21.97 10.38
C ASN A 63 -11.44 -23.15 10.33
N SER A 64 -10.99 -23.53 9.13
CA SER A 64 -9.98 -24.55 8.96
C SER A 64 -8.60 -24.08 9.44
N ALA A 65 -7.75 -25.04 9.83
CA ALA A 65 -6.38 -24.73 10.25
C ALA A 65 -5.54 -24.06 9.14
N SER A 66 -5.91 -24.26 7.87
CA SER A 66 -5.19 -23.74 6.70
C SER A 66 -5.25 -22.21 6.57
N MET A 67 -6.17 -21.56 7.29
CA MET A 67 -6.26 -20.11 7.36
C MET A 67 -5.08 -19.50 8.13
N TYR A 68 -4.40 -20.26 8.97
CA TYR A 68 -3.21 -19.81 9.69
C TYR A 68 -1.90 -20.04 8.95
N ASP A 69 -1.94 -20.68 7.78
CA ASP A 69 -0.77 -20.83 6.91
C ASP A 69 -0.33 -19.45 6.39
N PRO A 70 0.96 -19.28 6.02
CA PRO A 70 1.42 -18.04 5.40
C PRO A 70 0.55 -17.62 4.23
N ALA A 71 0.20 -16.33 4.15
CA ALA A 71 -0.60 -15.76 3.08
C ALA A 71 0.09 -15.90 1.72
N TYR A 72 1.42 -15.75 1.75
CA TYR A 72 2.28 -15.81 0.59
C TYR A 72 3.16 -17.03 0.72
N ALA A 73 2.77 -18.11 0.06
CA ALA A 73 3.49 -19.36 -0.01
C ALA A 73 3.40 -19.90 -1.43
N ASP A 74 4.48 -20.49 -1.93
CA ASP A 74 4.44 -21.24 -3.17
C ASP A 74 3.68 -22.57 -2.94
N PRO A 75 2.59 -22.86 -3.67
CA PRO A 75 1.84 -24.10 -3.51
C PRO A 75 2.62 -25.35 -3.95
N SER A 76 3.72 -25.19 -4.68
CA SER A 76 4.57 -26.31 -5.13
C SER A 76 5.52 -26.82 -4.06
N THR A 77 5.79 -26.02 -3.02
CA THR A 77 6.71 -26.37 -1.93
C THR A 77 5.95 -26.53 -0.61
N PHE A 78 6.26 -27.60 0.13
CA PHE A 78 5.59 -27.91 1.39
C PHE A 78 6.39 -27.38 2.59
N CYS A 79 5.80 -26.47 3.36
CA CYS A 79 6.38 -25.85 4.57
C CYS A 79 7.68 -25.05 4.38
N VAL A 80 8.06 -24.78 3.13
CA VAL A 80 9.25 -24.03 2.75
C VAL A 80 8.86 -23.09 1.63
N ASP A 81 9.35 -21.86 1.66
CA ASP A 81 9.14 -20.87 0.59
C ASP A 81 10.43 -20.09 0.35
N ASP A 82 10.86 -20.06 -0.90
CA ASP A 82 11.98 -19.25 -1.39
C ASP A 82 11.55 -18.24 -2.47
N GLY A 83 10.23 -18.12 -2.71
CA GLY A 83 9.63 -17.35 -3.80
C GLY A 83 9.41 -15.87 -3.52
N TYR A 84 10.21 -15.24 -2.64
CA TYR A 84 10.13 -13.80 -2.45
C TYR A 84 10.54 -13.06 -3.72
N ASP A 85 9.71 -12.12 -4.17
CA ASP A 85 10.01 -11.31 -5.34
C ASP A 85 10.93 -10.13 -5.01
N THR A 86 12.23 -10.35 -5.23
CA THR A 86 13.28 -9.37 -5.03
C THR A 86 13.20 -8.19 -6.03
N LYS A 87 12.52 -8.35 -7.17
CA LYS A 87 12.46 -7.34 -8.25
C LYS A 87 11.35 -6.31 -8.11
N ASN A 88 10.55 -6.38 -7.05
CA ASN A 88 9.44 -5.46 -6.81
C ASN A 88 8.37 -5.44 -7.92
N THR A 89 8.09 -6.60 -8.48
CA THR A 89 7.02 -6.83 -9.47
C THR A 89 5.71 -7.28 -8.83
N ARG A 90 5.77 -7.89 -7.64
CA ARG A 90 4.63 -8.37 -6.85
C ARG A 90 4.51 -7.58 -5.56
N GLY A 91 3.29 -7.12 -5.29
CA GLY A 91 2.90 -6.56 -3.99
C GLY A 91 2.60 -7.67 -2.98
N TYR A 92 2.83 -7.36 -1.72
CA TYR A 92 2.56 -8.22 -0.58
C TYR A 92 1.78 -7.39 0.44
N PRO A 93 0.46 -7.22 0.27
CA PRO A 93 -0.33 -6.46 1.22
C PRO A 93 -0.29 -7.09 2.62
N GLY A 94 -0.48 -6.28 3.65
CA GLY A 94 -0.37 -6.74 5.03
C GLY A 94 -0.33 -5.57 6.00
N TYR A 95 0.03 -5.84 7.24
CA TYR A 95 0.08 -4.82 8.29
C TYR A 95 1.17 -3.76 8.08
N PHE A 96 2.24 -4.08 7.33
CA PHE A 96 3.32 -3.15 7.04
C PHE A 96 3.07 -2.41 5.73
N GLU A 97 3.36 -1.11 5.67
CA GLU A 97 3.31 -0.35 4.43
C GLU A 97 4.48 -0.73 3.52
N GLU A 98 4.20 -1.11 2.27
CA GLU A 98 5.17 -1.78 1.40
C GLU A 98 6.44 -0.95 1.14
N GLU A 99 6.29 0.36 1.01
CA GLU A 99 7.38 1.30 0.67
C GLU A 99 8.19 1.77 1.89
N ILE A 100 7.68 1.54 3.10
CA ILE A 100 8.33 1.97 4.34
C ILE A 100 9.32 0.91 4.82
N THR A 101 10.46 1.35 5.32
CA THR A 101 11.41 0.47 6.01
C THR A 101 11.07 0.40 7.49
N TYR A 102 11.04 -0.80 8.05
CA TYR A 102 10.81 -1.03 9.47
C TYR A 102 12.07 -1.61 10.10
N ALA A 103 12.38 -1.14 11.31
CA ALA A 103 13.44 -1.67 12.15
C ALA A 103 12.82 -2.42 13.33
N TYR A 104 13.44 -3.53 13.72
CA TYR A 104 13.08 -4.22 14.95
C TYR A 104 13.69 -3.48 16.14
N ASP A 105 12.83 -2.99 17.03
CA ASP A 105 13.19 -2.45 18.32
C ASP A 105 13.31 -3.60 19.33
N PHE A 106 14.54 -3.91 19.75
CA PHE A 106 14.82 -4.96 20.72
C PHE A 106 14.42 -4.59 22.15
N THR A 107 14.19 -3.30 22.45
CA THR A 107 13.71 -2.86 23.76
C THR A 107 12.19 -2.91 23.83
N GLY A 108 11.52 -2.42 22.78
CA GLY A 108 10.06 -2.45 22.67
C GLY A 108 9.48 -3.76 22.12
N GLU A 109 10.35 -4.72 21.76
CA GLU A 109 10.01 -6.03 21.15
C GLU A 109 9.02 -5.93 19.98
N LYS A 110 9.22 -4.92 19.12
CA LYS A 110 8.28 -4.60 18.03
C LYS A 110 8.97 -4.05 16.81
N PHE A 111 8.29 -4.16 15.68
CA PHE A 111 8.69 -3.44 14.47
C PHE A 111 8.17 -2.01 14.51
N ALA A 112 9.05 -1.04 14.26
CA ALA A 112 8.72 0.37 14.18
C ALA A 112 9.20 0.96 12.84
N PRO A 113 8.47 1.93 12.27
CA PRO A 113 8.89 2.59 11.04
C PRO A 113 10.22 3.31 11.27
N SER A 114 11.12 3.20 10.29
CA SER A 114 12.42 3.86 10.28
C SER A 114 12.49 4.85 9.12
N SER A 115 13.12 6.00 9.35
CA SER A 115 13.39 7.00 8.30
C SER A 115 14.57 6.61 7.40
N VAL A 116 15.26 5.53 7.73
CA VAL A 116 16.41 5.01 6.99
C VAL A 116 15.94 4.22 5.78
N LYS A 117 16.56 4.46 4.62
CA LYS A 117 16.36 3.64 3.42
C LYS A 117 17.35 2.49 3.39
N LEU A 118 16.91 1.34 2.92
CA LEU A 118 17.76 0.20 2.60
C LEU A 118 18.36 0.35 1.20
N PRO A 119 19.58 -0.16 0.95
CA PRO A 119 20.51 -0.78 1.91
C PRO A 119 21.17 0.24 2.86
N PHE A 120 21.66 -0.21 4.02
CA PHE A 120 22.13 0.67 5.12
C PHE A 120 23.50 0.27 5.72
N GLY A 121 24.22 -0.67 5.10
CA GLY A 121 25.55 -1.09 5.57
C GLY A 121 25.52 -2.13 6.69
N CYS A 122 24.62 -3.11 6.61
CA CYS A 122 24.62 -4.26 7.52
C CYS A 122 25.73 -5.27 7.22
N ASN A 123 26.21 -6.01 8.23
CA ASN A 123 27.39 -6.88 8.08
C ASN A 123 27.10 -8.30 7.57
N VAL A 124 25.87 -8.80 7.66
CA VAL A 124 25.51 -10.15 7.21
C VAL A 124 24.71 -10.10 5.91
N ILE A 125 23.60 -9.37 5.91
CA ILE A 125 22.79 -9.12 4.72
C ILE A 125 22.63 -7.60 4.59
N ASP A 126 22.90 -7.05 3.42
CA ASP A 126 22.63 -5.65 3.10
C ASP A 126 22.06 -5.57 1.68
N LYS A 127 20.73 -5.55 1.60
CA LYS A 127 19.95 -5.58 0.36
C LYS A 127 18.83 -4.53 0.44
N ASP A 128 18.27 -4.17 -0.71
CA ASP A 128 17.23 -3.13 -0.83
C ASP A 128 15.94 -3.45 -0.02
N TYR A 129 15.72 -4.71 0.33
CA TYR A 129 14.55 -5.19 1.06
C TYR A 129 14.85 -5.69 2.48
N LEU A 130 16.12 -5.92 2.83
CA LEU A 130 16.54 -6.55 4.08
C LEU A 130 17.97 -6.13 4.50
N CYS A 131 18.14 -5.80 5.77
CA CYS A 131 19.42 -5.48 6.40
C CYS A 131 19.50 -6.20 7.74
N VAL A 132 20.49 -7.11 7.88
CA VAL A 132 20.71 -7.87 9.11
C VAL A 132 22.17 -7.75 9.54
N SER A 133 22.36 -7.31 10.78
CA SER A 133 23.66 -7.30 11.43
C SER A 133 23.70 -8.26 12.60
N MET A 134 24.79 -9.01 12.71
CA MET A 134 25.05 -9.93 13.81
C MET A 134 26.35 -9.56 14.52
N SER A 135 26.34 -9.69 15.85
CA SER A 135 27.54 -9.62 16.68
C SER A 135 28.43 -10.85 16.45
N ILE A 136 29.67 -10.77 16.91
CA ILE A 136 30.60 -11.90 16.99
C ILE A 136 30.01 -13.10 17.74
N ASP A 137 29.12 -12.86 18.71
CA ASP A 137 28.41 -13.88 19.49
C ASP A 137 27.21 -14.50 18.78
N ARG A 138 27.07 -14.29 17.46
CA ARG A 138 25.92 -14.76 16.64
C ARG A 138 24.55 -14.27 17.13
N LYS A 139 24.51 -13.18 17.90
CA LYS A 139 23.27 -12.47 18.25
C LYS A 139 22.93 -11.47 17.17
N VAL A 140 21.65 -11.39 16.80
CA VAL A 140 21.16 -10.34 15.91
C VAL A 140 21.19 -9.01 16.67
N VAL A 141 21.95 -8.04 16.14
CA VAL A 141 22.11 -6.70 16.74
C VAL A 141 21.23 -5.68 16.01
N LYS A 142 21.01 -5.89 14.71
CA LYS A 142 20.16 -5.04 13.89
C LYS A 142 19.38 -5.91 12.93
N PHE A 143 18.08 -5.65 12.86
CA PHE A 143 17.19 -6.28 11.90
C PHE A 143 16.29 -5.20 11.32
N MET A 144 16.40 -4.96 10.02
CA MET A 144 15.57 -4.01 9.29
C MET A 144 15.10 -4.65 8.00
N GLY A 145 13.87 -4.36 7.59
CA GLY A 145 13.30 -4.86 6.35
C GLY A 145 12.30 -3.87 5.76
N SER A 146 12.12 -3.95 4.45
CA SER A 146 11.00 -3.28 3.80
C SER A 146 9.67 -3.85 4.30
N GLY A 147 8.63 -3.03 4.41
CA GLY A 147 7.31 -3.51 4.84
C GLY A 147 6.78 -4.60 3.92
N ARG A 148 7.06 -4.49 2.61
CA ARG A 148 6.77 -5.51 1.62
C ARG A 148 7.40 -6.87 1.96
N PHE A 149 8.68 -6.86 2.33
CA PHE A 149 9.36 -8.07 2.78
C PHE A 149 8.78 -8.64 4.07
N LEU A 150 8.47 -7.77 5.05
CA LEU A 150 7.88 -8.21 6.31
C LEU A 150 6.47 -8.79 6.15
N ASN A 151 5.67 -8.24 5.23
CA ASN A 151 4.36 -8.80 4.90
C ASN A 151 4.50 -10.20 4.30
N TRP A 152 5.37 -10.37 3.30
CA TRP A 152 5.68 -11.71 2.75
C TRP A 152 6.15 -12.69 3.84
N LEU A 153 6.96 -12.19 4.78
CA LEU A 153 7.57 -13.02 5.81
C LEU A 153 6.59 -13.47 6.89
N SER A 154 5.68 -12.60 7.33
CA SER A 154 4.93 -12.77 8.58
C SER A 154 3.42 -12.93 8.44
N MET A 155 2.81 -12.53 7.31
CA MET A 155 1.35 -12.54 7.19
C MET A 155 0.80 -13.95 6.99
N SER A 156 -0.30 -14.27 7.67
CA SER A 156 -1.16 -15.43 7.39
C SER A 156 -2.39 -15.08 6.57
N LYS A 157 -3.05 -16.08 5.98
CA LYS A 157 -4.32 -15.85 5.25
C LYS A 157 -5.38 -15.20 6.14
N LEU A 158 -5.45 -15.61 7.41
CA LEU A 158 -6.35 -15.05 8.40
C LEU A 158 -5.99 -13.60 8.77
N ASP A 159 -4.70 -13.25 8.81
CA ASP A 159 -4.28 -11.87 9.06
C ASP A 159 -4.78 -10.93 7.96
N ILE A 160 -4.67 -11.34 6.70
CA ILE A 160 -5.17 -10.58 5.55
C ILE A 160 -6.71 -10.43 5.64
N GLU A 161 -7.43 -11.50 5.95
CA GLU A 161 -8.89 -11.44 6.10
C GLU A 161 -9.30 -10.50 7.24
N LYS A 162 -8.66 -10.61 8.42
CA LYS A 162 -8.90 -9.71 9.55
C LYS A 162 -8.54 -8.27 9.24
N GLN A 163 -7.47 -8.05 8.47
CA GLN A 163 -7.09 -6.71 8.02
C GLN A 163 -8.21 -6.08 7.20
N VAL A 164 -8.79 -6.82 6.26
CA VAL A 164 -9.87 -6.33 5.40
C VAL A 164 -11.17 -6.12 6.17
N LEU A 165 -11.51 -7.01 7.10
CA LEU A 165 -12.80 -6.97 7.81
C LEU A 165 -12.80 -6.00 9.00
N THR A 166 -11.72 -5.96 9.78
CA THR A 166 -11.67 -5.23 11.05
C THR A 166 -10.42 -4.37 11.23
N GLY A 167 -9.54 -4.29 10.24
CA GLY A 167 -8.25 -3.59 10.35
C GLY A 167 -7.14 -4.42 11.01
N GLY A 168 -7.37 -5.72 11.27
CA GLY A 168 -6.38 -6.64 11.82
C GLY A 168 -6.59 -6.93 13.31
N LYS A 169 -5.74 -7.80 13.88
CA LYS A 169 -5.76 -8.09 15.32
C LYS A 169 -4.99 -7.01 16.08
N PHE A 170 -5.73 -6.14 16.75
CA PHE A 170 -5.17 -5.07 17.56
C PHE A 170 -4.95 -5.53 19.01
N ILE A 171 -3.75 -5.32 19.54
CA ILE A 171 -3.45 -5.44 20.96
C ILE A 171 -3.28 -4.03 21.53
N SER A 172 -4.22 -3.65 22.40
CA SER A 172 -4.05 -2.47 23.24
C SER A 172 -3.07 -2.81 24.35
N THR A 173 -1.93 -2.13 24.39
CA THR A 173 -1.08 -2.16 25.59
C THR A 173 -1.83 -1.43 26.71
N GLN A 174 -1.87 -1.99 27.92
CA GLN A 174 -2.59 -1.40 29.06
C GLN A 174 -1.98 -0.07 29.54
N ASP A 175 -0.84 0.35 29.00
CA ASP A 175 -0.04 1.49 29.50
C ASP A 175 0.07 2.68 28.51
N GLY A 176 -0.96 2.94 27.71
CA GLY A 176 -1.04 4.17 26.88
C GLY A 176 -0.01 4.27 25.73
N SER A 177 0.68 3.17 25.42
CA SER A 177 1.51 3.06 24.22
C SER A 177 0.66 2.72 23.00
N SER A 178 1.06 3.23 21.83
CA SER A 178 0.40 2.97 20.54
C SER A 178 0.14 1.47 20.38
N GLY A 179 -1.14 1.08 20.24
CA GLY A 179 -1.47 -0.33 20.10
C GLY A 179 -0.89 -0.92 18.81
N MET A 180 -0.64 -2.21 18.84
CA MET A 180 0.10 -2.92 17.80
C MET A 180 -0.79 -3.95 17.12
N LEU A 181 -0.54 -4.16 15.83
CA LEU A 181 -1.13 -5.27 15.09
C LEU A 181 -0.27 -6.52 15.32
N LEU A 182 -0.91 -7.60 15.80
CA LEU A 182 -0.23 -8.86 16.05
C LEU A 182 -0.55 -9.86 14.93
N PRO A 183 0.44 -10.36 14.18
CA PRO A 183 0.25 -11.46 13.24
C PRO A 183 -0.05 -12.78 13.95
N GLU A 184 -0.87 -13.64 13.35
CA GLU A 184 -1.37 -14.88 13.96
C GLU A 184 -0.96 -16.17 13.23
N THR A 185 0.01 -16.11 12.33
CA THR A 185 0.48 -17.28 11.58
C THR A 185 0.87 -18.45 12.49
N ARG A 186 0.50 -19.69 12.11
CA ARG A 186 0.82 -20.93 12.84
C ARG A 186 2.00 -21.72 12.26
N GLY A 187 2.69 -21.17 11.27
CA GLY A 187 3.68 -21.92 10.51
C GLY A 187 3.00 -22.95 9.60
N CYS A 188 3.48 -24.21 9.61
CA CYS A 188 3.01 -25.27 8.72
C CYS A 188 2.51 -26.48 9.51
N GLN A 189 1.20 -26.62 9.72
CA GLN A 189 0.58 -27.79 10.38
C GLN A 189 1.28 -28.24 11.68
N GLY A 190 1.66 -27.30 12.56
CA GLY A 190 2.36 -27.59 13.83
C GLY A 190 3.88 -27.70 13.72
N ARG A 191 4.46 -27.46 12.54
CA ARG A 191 5.90 -27.30 12.31
C ARG A 191 6.25 -25.86 11.97
N ARG A 192 7.54 -25.52 12.07
CA ARG A 192 8.05 -24.22 11.62
C ARG A 192 7.96 -24.15 10.10
N TYR A 193 7.41 -23.04 9.60
CA TYR A 193 7.46 -22.75 8.16
C TYR A 193 8.78 -22.04 7.86
N LEU A 194 9.55 -22.55 6.90
CA LEU A 194 10.84 -21.98 6.55
C LEU A 194 10.69 -21.00 5.39
N LYS A 195 11.22 -19.79 5.56
CA LYS A 195 11.27 -18.77 4.51
C LYS A 195 12.72 -18.44 4.22
N MET A 196 13.09 -18.50 2.94
CA MET A 196 14.44 -18.26 2.45
C MET A 196 14.37 -17.27 1.30
N VAL A 197 15.49 -16.63 1.00
CA VAL A 197 15.58 -15.78 -0.19
C VAL A 197 16.81 -16.20 -0.95
N SER A 198 16.65 -16.46 -2.25
CA SER A 198 17.74 -16.94 -3.12
C SER A 198 18.96 -16.00 -3.14
N GLU A 199 18.72 -14.69 -3.02
CA GLU A 199 19.77 -13.65 -2.96
C GLU A 199 20.42 -13.49 -1.57
N ALA A 200 19.91 -14.17 -0.55
CA ALA A 200 20.40 -14.16 0.82
C ALA A 200 20.46 -15.58 1.42
N PRO A 201 21.22 -16.52 0.82
CA PRO A 201 21.20 -17.95 1.20
C PRO A 201 21.77 -18.19 2.61
N GLN A 202 22.51 -17.24 3.15
CA GLN A 202 23.09 -17.27 4.49
C GLN A 202 22.09 -17.00 5.62
N LEU A 203 20.82 -16.73 5.29
CA LEU A 203 19.77 -16.49 6.27
C LEU A 203 18.53 -17.34 5.96
N THR A 204 18.05 -18.05 6.97
CA THR A 204 16.78 -18.77 6.93
C THR A 204 15.90 -18.24 8.04
N PHE A 205 14.67 -17.88 7.68
CA PHE A 205 13.66 -17.47 8.62
C PHE A 205 12.79 -18.66 8.98
N ALA A 206 12.45 -18.79 10.25
CA ALA A 206 11.52 -19.79 10.72
C ALA A 206 10.32 -19.08 11.33
N VAL A 207 9.18 -19.16 10.65
CA VAL A 207 7.90 -18.68 11.17
C VAL A 207 7.39 -19.75 12.13
N ARG A 208 7.33 -19.38 13.41
CA ARG A 208 6.78 -20.23 14.47
C ARG A 208 5.34 -19.82 14.72
N GLY A 209 4.47 -20.81 14.93
CA GLY A 209 3.14 -20.55 15.46
C GLY A 209 3.17 -19.99 16.89
N PRO A 210 2.11 -19.28 17.30
CA PRO A 210 1.88 -18.88 18.69
C PRO A 210 1.87 -20.08 19.63
#